data_AF-A0A521QEJ4-F1
#
_entry.id   AF-A0A521QEJ4-F1
#
_cell.length_a   1.000
_cell.length_b   1.000
_cell.length_c   1.000
_cell.angle_alpha   90.00
_cell.angle_beta   90.00
_cell.angle_gamma   90.00
#
_symmetry.space_group_name_H-M   'P 1'
#
loop_
_entity.id
_entity.type
_entity.pdbx_description
1 polymer ?
#
loop_
_entity_poly.entity_id
_entity_poly.type
_entity_poly.pdbx_seq_one_letter_code
_entity_poly.pdbx_strand_id
1 'polypeptide(L)'
;MHSTHTPGAFWSSVYYVDDGGIDADPSLGGELEFMDPRGPLPLMYAPHLGYVGMSDLSDTHVQWLRPRCGRLVMFPAWLMHQVRIYHGTAERISVAFNLTL
;
A
#
# COMPACT_ATOMS: atom_id res chain seq x y z
N MET A 1 -4.03 -4.99 14.74
CA MET A 1 -2.75 -4.94 14.00
C MET A 1 -2.94 -5.78 12.75
N HIS A 2 -2.96 -5.16 11.56
CA HIS A 2 -3.01 -5.89 10.29
C HIS A 2 -1.68 -6.64 10.11
N SER A 3 -1.71 -7.94 9.79
CA SER A 3 -0.47 -8.71 9.53
C SER A 3 0.20 -8.16 8.28
N THR A 4 1.47 -7.78 8.37
CA THR A 4 2.23 -7.13 7.29
C THR A 4 2.59 -8.08 6.13
N HIS A 5 2.39 -9.38 6.30
CA HIS A 5 2.52 -10.42 5.28
C HIS A 5 1.60 -11.62 5.59
N THR A 6 1.25 -12.43 4.58
CA THR A 6 0.43 -13.64 4.75
C THR A 6 1.24 -14.91 4.41
N PRO A 7 1.77 -15.63 5.41
CA PRO A 7 2.43 -16.92 5.18
C PRO A 7 1.48 -17.94 4.53
N GLY A 8 1.98 -18.73 3.58
CA GLY A 8 1.21 -19.82 2.95
C GLY A 8 0.31 -19.44 1.79
N ALA A 9 0.33 -18.18 1.34
CA ALA A 9 -0.37 -17.72 0.15
C ALA A 9 0.59 -17.33 -0.98
N PHE A 10 0.12 -17.43 -2.23
CA PHE A 10 0.84 -16.92 -3.40
C PHE A 10 0.52 -15.44 -3.62
N TRP A 11 -0.75 -15.09 -3.51
CA TRP A 11 -1.26 -13.73 -3.73
C TRP A 11 -2.13 -13.28 -2.57
N SER A 12 -1.97 -12.01 -2.21
CA SER A 12 -2.91 -11.27 -1.37
C SER A 12 -3.63 -10.26 -2.24
N SER A 13 -4.89 -9.97 -1.90
CA SER A 13 -5.74 -9.10 -2.69
C SER A 13 -6.63 -8.23 -1.80
N VAL A 14 -6.98 -7.05 -2.30
CA VAL A 14 -7.97 -6.17 -1.69
C VAL A 14 -8.89 -5.58 -2.76
N TYR A 15 -10.19 -5.72 -2.55
CA TYR A 15 -11.23 -5.08 -3.34
C TYR A 15 -11.84 -3.93 -2.55
N TYR A 16 -11.91 -2.75 -3.16
CA TYR A 16 -12.49 -1.55 -2.55
C TYR A 16 -13.96 -1.42 -2.91
N VAL A 17 -14.84 -1.69 -1.93
CA VAL A 17 -16.29 -1.55 -2.08
C VAL A 17 -16.67 -0.07 -1.99
N ASP A 18 -16.07 0.65 -1.04
CA ASP A 18 -16.23 2.08 -0.85
C ASP A 18 -14.86 2.66 -0.45
N ASP A 19 -14.39 3.67 -1.17
CA ASP A 19 -13.12 4.33 -0.87
C ASP A 19 -13.26 5.42 0.21
N GLY A 20 -14.46 5.67 0.75
CA GLY A 20 -14.67 6.67 1.78
C GLY A 20 -14.37 8.10 1.30
N GLY A 21 -14.46 8.35 -0.01
CA GLY A 21 -14.20 9.66 -0.61
C GLY A 21 -12.73 9.95 -0.92
N ILE A 22 -11.82 9.00 -0.70
CA ILE A 22 -10.37 9.19 -0.91
C ILE A 22 -10.05 9.56 -2.37
N ASP A 23 -10.77 9.02 -3.36
CA ASP A 23 -10.50 9.36 -4.77
C ASP A 23 -10.79 10.83 -5.09
N ALA A 24 -11.79 11.41 -4.43
CA ALA A 24 -12.15 12.82 -4.56
C ALA A 24 -11.28 13.74 -3.68
N ASP A 25 -10.90 13.29 -2.48
CA ASP A 25 -10.04 14.01 -1.55
C ASP A 25 -8.85 13.14 -1.07
N PRO A 26 -7.71 13.23 -1.77
CA PRO A 26 -6.45 12.62 -1.37
C PRO A 26 -5.97 12.88 0.06
N SER A 27 -6.37 13.99 0.68
CA SER A 27 -5.89 14.37 2.01
C SER A 27 -6.45 13.48 3.12
N LEU A 28 -7.50 12.70 2.81
CA LEU A 28 -8.12 11.76 3.73
C LEU A 28 -7.23 10.54 4.06
N GLY A 29 -6.14 10.32 3.35
CA GLY A 29 -5.23 9.19 3.57
C GLY A 29 -5.84 7.84 3.20
N GLY A 30 -5.56 6.79 3.98
CA GLY A 30 -6.13 5.46 3.75
C GLY A 30 -5.51 4.65 2.60
N GLU A 31 -4.37 5.09 2.06
CA GLU A 31 -3.66 4.40 0.99
C GLU A 31 -3.17 3.01 1.40
N LEU A 32 -3.18 2.09 0.44
CA LEU A 32 -2.43 0.84 0.56
C LEU A 32 -0.97 1.14 0.28
N GLU A 33 -0.12 0.86 1.25
CA GLU A 33 1.31 1.11 1.19
C GLU A 33 2.07 -0.21 1.05
N PHE A 34 3.00 -0.24 0.11
CA PHE A 34 3.92 -1.34 -0.13
C PHE A 34 5.34 -0.91 0.20
N MET A 35 6.04 -1.73 0.98
CA MET A 35 7.46 -1.52 1.27
C MET A 35 8.30 -2.22 0.21
N ASP A 36 9.39 -1.57 -0.20
CA ASP A 36 10.38 -2.16 -1.08
C ASP A 36 10.94 -3.45 -0.42
N PRO A 37 10.86 -4.61 -1.09
CA PRO A 37 11.35 -5.86 -0.51
C PRO A 37 12.87 -5.88 -0.30
N ARG A 38 13.61 -4.93 -0.88
CA ARG A 38 15.05 -4.72 -0.62
C ARG A 38 15.30 -3.95 0.67
N GLY A 39 14.24 -3.48 1.34
CA GLY A 39 14.32 -2.67 2.54
C GLY A 39 15.10 -1.36 2.31
N PRO A 40 15.79 -0.84 3.34
CA PRO A 40 16.53 0.41 3.22
C PRO A 40 17.87 0.25 2.48
N LEU A 41 18.23 -0.95 2.03
CA LEU A 41 19.57 -1.22 1.46
C LEU A 41 19.94 -0.30 0.29
N PRO A 42 19.06 -0.03 -0.69
CA PRO A 42 19.41 0.91 -1.78
C PRO A 42 19.72 2.32 -1.25
N LEU A 43 18.94 2.81 -0.29
CA LEU A 43 19.15 4.11 0.35
C LEU A 43 20.42 4.15 1.21
N MET A 44 20.74 3.08 1.93
CA MET A 44 21.97 2.99 2.72
C MET A 44 23.22 2.95 1.84
N TYR A 45 23.14 2.30 0.66
CA TYR A 45 24.26 2.18 -0.27
C TYR A 45 24.49 3.47 -1.06
N ALA A 46 23.42 4.10 -1.56
CA ALA A 46 23.51 5.29 -2.40
C ALA A 46 22.44 6.33 -2.00
N PRO A 47 22.62 7.03 -0.86
CA PRO A 47 21.62 7.94 -0.30
C PRO A 47 21.36 9.19 -1.13
N HIS A 48 22.15 9.44 -2.18
CA HIS A 48 21.99 10.56 -3.10
C HIS A 48 21.21 10.17 -4.38
N LEU A 49 20.91 8.87 -4.56
CA LEU A 49 20.14 8.36 -5.69
C LEU A 49 18.69 8.14 -5.25
N GLY A 50 17.79 8.95 -5.79
CA GLY A 50 16.34 8.78 -5.67
C GLY A 50 15.70 8.36 -6.99
N TYR A 51 14.43 7.95 -6.92
CA TYR A 51 13.62 7.80 -8.12
C TYR A 51 13.38 9.18 -8.75
N VAL A 52 13.41 9.23 -10.09
CA VAL A 52 13.10 10.45 -10.84
C VAL A 52 11.70 10.93 -10.45
N GLY A 53 11.59 12.17 -9.99
CA GLY A 53 10.32 12.80 -9.58
C GLY A 53 10.00 12.77 -8.09
N MET A 54 10.86 12.19 -7.24
CA MET A 54 10.75 12.29 -5.78
C MET A 54 11.47 13.54 -5.25
N SER A 55 10.74 14.40 -4.54
CA SER A 55 11.31 15.57 -3.84
C SER A 55 11.97 15.21 -2.51
N ASP A 56 11.62 14.05 -1.95
CA ASP A 56 12.17 13.52 -0.71
C ASP A 56 12.71 12.10 -0.95
N LEU A 57 13.94 11.86 -0.50
CA LEU A 57 14.64 10.59 -0.60
C LEU A 57 14.20 9.62 0.51
N SER A 58 13.61 10.13 1.60
CA SER A 58 13.21 9.36 2.77
C SER A 58 12.11 8.32 2.45
N ASP A 59 11.21 8.65 1.52
CA ASP A 59 10.08 7.79 1.13
C ASP A 59 10.37 6.86 -0.05
N THR A 60 11.60 6.83 -0.59
CA THR A 60 11.91 6.03 -1.81
C THR A 60 11.70 4.53 -1.63
N HIS A 61 11.66 4.04 -0.40
CA HIS A 61 11.47 2.63 -0.07
C HIS A 61 9.99 2.24 0.14
N VAL A 62 9.05 3.16 -0.10
CA VAL A 62 7.61 2.90 -0.02
C VAL A 62 6.90 3.34 -1.29
N GLN A 63 5.83 2.65 -1.64
CA GLN A 63 4.93 3.01 -2.74
C GLN A 63 3.49 2.97 -2.23
N TRP A 64 2.70 3.98 -2.60
CA TRP A 64 1.31 4.08 -2.16
C TRP A 64 0.36 3.91 -3.33
N LEU A 65 -0.70 3.15 -3.11
CA LEU A 65 -1.81 2.98 -4.02
C LEU A 65 -3.06 3.58 -3.38
N ARG A 66 -3.65 4.56 -4.08
CA ARG A 66 -4.90 5.18 -3.66
C ARG A 66 -6.09 4.22 -3.88
N PRO A 67 -6.92 3.98 -2.86
CA PRO A 67 -8.19 3.27 -3.00
C PRO A 67 -9.08 3.95 -4.04
N ARG A 68 -9.82 3.15 -4.80
CA ARG A 68 -10.91 3.63 -5.66
C ARG A 68 -12.04 2.63 -5.62
N CYS A 69 -13.27 3.10 -5.48
CA CYS A 69 -14.44 2.23 -5.56
C CYS A 69 -14.39 1.33 -6.82
N GLY A 70 -14.61 0.02 -6.64
CA GLY A 70 -14.56 -0.99 -7.70
C GLY A 70 -13.15 -1.50 -8.06
N ARG A 71 -12.08 -0.95 -7.47
CA ARG A 71 -10.72 -1.41 -7.76
C ARG A 71 -10.40 -2.70 -7.00
N LEU A 72 -9.96 -3.72 -7.75
CA LEU A 72 -9.26 -4.88 -7.21
C LEU A 72 -7.75 -4.67 -7.37
N VAL A 73 -7.01 -4.85 -6.28
CA VAL A 73 -5.54 -4.89 -6.28
C VAL A 73 -5.10 -6.27 -5.87
N MET A 74 -4.20 -6.87 -6.64
CA MET A 74 -3.56 -8.15 -6.33
C MET A 74 -2.05 -7.94 -6.27
N PHE A 75 -1.39 -8.53 -5.29
CA PHE A 75 0.05 -8.42 -5.10
C PHE A 75 0.62 -9.72 -4.50
N PRO A 76 1.93 -10.00 -4.69
CA PRO A 76 2.54 -11.19 -4.10
C PRO A 76 2.37 -11.19 -2.58
N ALA A 77 1.93 -12.31 -2.00
CA ALA A 77 1.57 -12.36 -0.57
C ALA A 77 2.75 -12.15 0.40
N TRP A 78 3.98 -12.30 -0.10
CA TRP A 78 5.22 -12.01 0.63
C TRP A 78 5.58 -10.52 0.66
N LEU A 79 4.89 -9.69 -0.13
CA LEU A 79 5.17 -8.25 -0.17
C LEU A 79 4.64 -7.59 1.10
N MET A 80 5.55 -6.94 1.82
CA MET A 80 5.25 -6.19 3.03
C MET A 80 4.30 -5.03 2.69
N HIS A 81 3.15 -4.99 3.33
CA HIS A 81 2.14 -3.96 3.08
C HIS A 81 1.42 -3.50 4.35
N GLN A 82 0.94 -2.26 4.33
CA GLN A 82 0.13 -1.67 5.38
C GLN A 82 -0.95 -0.76 4.80
N VAL A 83 -1.89 -0.34 5.63
CA VAL A 83 -2.90 0.66 5.26
C VAL A 83 -2.62 1.91 6.07
N ARG A 84 -2.43 3.04 5.39
CA ARG A 84 -2.26 4.35 6.04
C ARG A 84 -3.53 4.72 6.81
N ILE A 85 -3.38 5.59 7.80
CA ILE A 85 -4.51 6.09 8.57
C ILE A 85 -5.49 6.79 7.63
N TYR A 86 -6.77 6.45 7.75
CA TYR A 86 -7.85 7.15 7.09
C TYR A 86 -8.41 8.20 8.07
N HIS A 87 -8.50 9.45 7.60
CA HIS A 87 -8.87 10.62 8.40
C HIS A 87 -10.28 11.14 8.10
N GLY A 88 -11.00 10.51 7.17
CA GLY A 88 -12.37 10.91 6.82
C GLY A 88 -13.41 10.46 7.85
N THR A 89 -14.62 10.99 7.68
CA THR A 89 -15.78 10.71 8.54
C THR A 89 -16.75 9.70 7.95
N ALA A 90 -16.55 9.30 6.70
CA ALA A 90 -17.33 8.25 6.04
C ALA A 90 -16.78 6.85 6.37
N GLU A 91 -17.51 5.81 6.01
CA GLU A 91 -17.01 4.43 6.13
C GLU A 91 -16.17 4.06 4.89
N ARG A 92 -14.92 3.66 5.11
CA ARG A 92 -14.06 3.07 4.07
C ARG A 92 -14.18 1.56 4.11
N ILE A 93 -14.72 0.95 3.07
CA ILE A 93 -15.07 -0.48 3.05
C ILE A 93 -14.21 -1.22 2.02
N SER A 94 -13.46 -2.20 2.50
CA SER A 94 -12.63 -3.07 1.65
C SER A 94 -12.74 -4.53 2.04
N VAL A 95 -12.69 -5.43 1.06
CA VAL A 95 -12.68 -6.88 1.23
C VAL A 95 -11.29 -7.40 0.88
N ALA A 96 -10.59 -7.98 1.85
CA ALA A 96 -9.29 -8.59 1.65
C ALA A 96 -9.40 -10.12 1.58
N PHE A 97 -8.63 -10.75 0.70
CA PHE A 97 -8.58 -12.20 0.56
C PHE A 97 -7.21 -12.67 0.05
N ASN A 98 -6.93 -13.96 0.23
CA ASN A 98 -5.69 -14.60 -0.17
C ASN A 98 -5.97 -15.74 -1.15
N LEU A 99 -5.06 -15.96 -2.09
CA LEU A 99 -5.08 -17.09 -3.02
C LEU A 99 -3.97 -18.08 -2.65
N THR A 100 -4.38 -19.29 -2.30
CA THR A 100 -3.53 -20.42 -1.92
C THR A 100 -3.79 -21.61 -2.85
N LEU A 101 -3.02 -22.70 -2.72
CA LEU A 101 -3.37 -24.00 -3.32
C LEU A 101 -4.44 -24.70 -2.47
#